data_AF-A0A938E6M7-F1
#
_entry.id   AF-A0A938E6M7-F1
#
_cell.length_a   1.000
_cell.length_b   1.000
_cell.length_c   1.000
_cell.angle_alpha   90.00
_cell.angle_beta   90.00
_cell.angle_gamma   90.00
#
_symmetry.space_group_name_H-M   'P 1'
#
loop_
_entity.id
_entity.type
_entity.pdbx_description
1 polymer ?
#
loop_
_entity_poly.entity_id
_entity_poly.type
_entity_poly.pdbx_seq_one_letter_code
_entity_poly.pdbx_strand_id
1 'polypeptide(L)'
;MEDRIRKTIQQYAKLAVDASALGEHDDLYQAGMTSHASVSLMLGLENEFDVEFPDRMLTRRVFESINSIREALLELAHEQAA
;
A
#
# COMPACT_ATOMS: atom_id res chain seq x y z
N MET A 1 -0.55 -12.19 -3.71
CA MET A 1 0.04 -10.89 -3.29
C MET A 1 -1.04 -9.83 -3.19
N GLU A 2 -1.83 -9.63 -4.24
CA GLU A 2 -2.90 -8.64 -4.26
C GLU A 2 -3.93 -8.79 -3.12
N ASP A 3 -4.43 -9.99 -2.84
CA ASP A 3 -5.39 -10.20 -1.74
C ASP A 3 -4.84 -9.76 -0.38
N ARG A 4 -3.53 -9.95 -0.16
CA ARG A 4 -2.84 -9.51 1.06
C ARG A 4 -2.76 -7.99 1.11
N ILE A 5 -2.39 -7.34 -0.01
CA ILE A 5 -2.40 -5.88 -0.13
C ILE A 5 -3.79 -5.31 0.15
N ARG A 6 -4.85 -5.88 -0.45
CA ARG A 6 -6.24 -5.48 -0.23
C ARG A 6 -6.65 -5.63 1.23
N LYS A 7 -6.28 -6.74 1.86
CA LYS A 7 -6.52 -6.95 3.30
C LYS A 7 -5.82 -5.90 4.17
N THR A 8 -4.56 -5.58 3.87
CA THR A 8 -3.80 -4.53 4.57
C THR A 8 -4.43 -3.16 4.37
N ILE A 9 -4.84 -2.82 3.15
CA ILE A 9 -5.57 -1.58 2.85
C ILE A 9 -6.87 -1.52 3.66
N GLN A 10 -7.67 -2.59 3.65
CA GLN A 10 -8.93 -2.64 4.40
C GLN A 10 -8.70 -2.40 5.91
N GLN A 11 -7.60 -2.90 6.45
CA GLN A 11 -7.28 -2.79 7.86
C GLN A 11 -6.72 -1.42 8.26
N TYR A 12 -5.87 -0.82 7.43
CA TYR A 12 -5.07 0.35 7.81
C TYR A 12 -5.43 1.65 7.08
N ALA A 13 -5.93 1.58 5.84
CA ALA A 13 -6.24 2.77 5.03
C ALA A 13 -7.54 3.47 5.48
N LYS A 14 -8.39 2.80 6.28
CA LYS A 14 -9.65 3.33 6.82
C LYS A 14 -10.52 4.01 5.76
N LEU A 15 -10.64 3.36 4.62
CA LEU A 15 -11.39 3.87 3.47
C LEU A 15 -12.88 3.98 3.79
N ALA A 16 -13.57 4.90 3.10
CA ALA A 16 -15.02 5.01 3.18
C ALA A 16 -15.75 3.88 2.43
N VAL A 17 -15.02 3.18 1.56
CA VAL A 17 -15.49 2.09 0.72
C VAL A 17 -14.73 0.80 1.02
N ASP A 18 -15.32 -0.34 0.67
CA ASP A 18 -14.66 -1.64 0.79
C ASP A 18 -13.51 -1.74 -0.22
N ALA A 19 -12.31 -2.13 0.25
CA ALA A 19 -11.14 -2.30 -0.60
C ALA A 19 -11.29 -3.40 -1.66
N SER A 20 -12.24 -4.33 -1.48
CA SER A 20 -12.59 -5.33 -2.50
C SER A 20 -13.33 -4.73 -3.71
N ALA A 21 -13.98 -3.58 -3.55
CA ALA A 21 -14.70 -2.89 -4.61
C ALA A 21 -13.79 -1.96 -5.45
N LEU A 22 -12.58 -1.69 -5.00
CA LEU A 22 -11.62 -0.84 -5.71
C LEU A 22 -10.93 -1.58 -6.84
N GLY A 23 -10.83 -0.94 -8.00
CA GLY A 23 -9.95 -1.34 -9.08
C GLY A 23 -8.47 -1.22 -8.67
N GLU A 24 -7.59 -1.95 -9.36
CA GLU A 24 -6.17 -1.94 -9.02
C GLU A 24 -5.49 -0.58 -9.23
N HIS A 25 -6.07 0.27 -10.08
CA HIS A 25 -5.58 1.62 -10.42
C HIS A 25 -6.40 2.74 -9.76
N ASP A 26 -7.36 2.42 -8.90
CA ASP A 26 -8.16 3.45 -8.23
C ASP A 26 -7.31 4.21 -7.22
N ASP A 27 -7.51 5.54 -7.16
CA ASP A 27 -6.80 6.40 -6.21
C ASP A 27 -7.38 6.23 -4.80
N LEU A 28 -6.58 5.64 -3.91
CA LEU A 28 -6.93 5.39 -2.52
C LEU A 28 -7.23 6.68 -1.76
N TYR A 29 -6.55 7.79 -2.08
CA TYR A 29 -6.82 9.09 -1.47
C TYR A 29 -8.16 9.67 -1.93
N GLN A 30 -8.55 9.45 -3.19
CA GLN A 30 -9.90 9.79 -3.65
C GLN A 30 -10.97 8.90 -3.01
N ALA A 31 -10.63 7.64 -2.70
CA ALA A 31 -11.48 6.71 -1.96
C ALA A 31 -11.58 7.02 -0.44
N GLY A 32 -10.95 8.11 0.02
CA GLY A 32 -11.03 8.60 1.39
C GLY A 32 -9.82 8.31 2.27
N MET A 33 -8.73 7.77 1.72
CA MET A 33 -7.49 7.58 2.47
C MET A 33 -6.89 8.93 2.87
N THR A 34 -6.56 9.08 4.15
CA THR A 34 -5.90 10.27 4.69
C THR A 34 -4.39 10.10 4.72
N SER A 35 -3.63 11.19 4.81
CA SER A 35 -2.17 11.14 4.95
C SER A 35 -1.69 10.37 6.19
N HIS A 36 -2.47 10.39 7.28
CA HIS A 36 -2.16 9.59 8.46
C HIS A 36 -2.39 8.10 8.19
N ALA A 37 -3.49 7.77 7.50
CA ALA A 37 -3.80 6.39 7.13
C ALA A 37 -2.76 5.82 6.15
N SER A 38 -2.17 6.61 5.26
CA SER A 38 -1.09 6.12 4.39
C SER A 38 0.17 5.71 5.16
N VAL A 39 0.51 6.40 6.27
CA VAL A 39 1.62 5.99 7.13
C VAL A 39 1.29 4.69 7.87
N SER A 40 0.07 4.58 8.40
CA SER A 40 -0.38 3.32 9.02
C SER A 40 -0.40 2.16 8.03
N LEU A 41 -0.80 2.42 6.78
CA LEU A 41 -0.77 1.44 5.69
C LEU A 41 0.66 1.00 5.38
N MET A 42 1.60 1.95 5.27
CA MET A 42 3.01 1.66 5.05
C MET A 42 3.56 0.72 6.13
N LEU A 43 3.39 1.04 7.41
CA LEU A 43 3.83 0.18 8.52
C LEU A 43 3.15 -1.20 8.51
N GLY A 44 1.88 -1.25 8.09
CA GLY A 44 1.15 -2.50 7.93
C GLY A 44 1.68 -3.36 6.78
N LEU A 45 2.12 -2.74 5.69
CA LEU A 45 2.73 -3.42 4.55
C LEU A 45 4.13 -3.94 4.90
N GLU A 46 4.94 -3.15 5.61
CA GLU A 46 6.25 -3.58 6.11
C GLU A 46 6.14 -4.86 6.95
N ASN A 47 5.23 -4.86 7.93
CA ASN A 47 5.00 -6.02 8.78
C ASN A 47 4.43 -7.22 8.02
N GLU A 48 3.43 -7.01 7.15
CA GLU A 48 2.83 -8.11 6.40
C GLU A 48 3.82 -8.75 5.42
N PHE A 49 4.67 -7.98 4.76
CA PHE A 49 5.57 -8.48 3.72
C PHE A 49 7.03 -8.70 4.18
N ASP A 50 7.36 -8.36 5.42
CA ASP A 50 8.72 -8.41 5.99
C ASP A 50 9.72 -7.56 5.18
N VAL A 51 9.28 -6.35 4.82
CA VAL A 51 10.04 -5.36 4.04
C VAL A 51 10.16 -4.04 4.80
N GLU A 52 11.10 -3.18 4.41
CA GLU A 52 11.20 -1.80 4.90
C GLU A 52 11.13 -0.83 3.72
N PHE A 53 10.27 0.20 3.80
CA PHE A 53 10.18 1.24 2.78
C PHE A 53 11.25 2.30 3.01
N PRO A 54 12.23 2.48 2.10
CA PRO A 54 13.24 3.52 2.23
C PRO A 54 12.63 4.91 1.99
N ASP A 55 13.25 5.95 2.55
CA ASP A 55 12.78 7.35 2.45
C ASP A 55 12.41 7.81 1.02
N ARG A 56 13.14 7.32 0.02
CA ARG A 56 12.89 7.63 -1.41
C ARG A 56 11.52 7.13 -1.91
N MET A 57 10.98 6.08 -1.28
CA MET A 57 9.68 5.47 -1.61
C MET A 57 8.54 5.98 -0.71
N LEU A 58 8.82 6.79 0.32
CA LEU A 58 7.81 7.38 1.21
C LEU A 58 7.10 8.57 0.55
N THR A 59 6.55 8.33 -0.64
CA THR A 59 5.85 9.33 -1.45
C THR A 59 4.39 8.96 -1.64
N ARG A 60 3.53 9.97 -1.81
CA ARG A 60 2.09 9.78 -2.08
C ARG A 60 1.85 8.79 -3.22
N ARG A 61 2.68 8.84 -4.27
CA ARG A 61 2.52 8.04 -5.49
C ARG A 61 2.66 6.54 -5.22
N VAL A 62 3.55 6.14 -4.31
CA VAL A 62 3.76 4.72 -3.96
C VAL A 62 2.52 4.12 -3.32
N PHE A 63 1.79 4.90 -2.52
CA PHE A 63 0.60 4.47 -1.81
C PHE A 63 -0.71 4.90 -2.51
N GLU A 64 -0.65 5.38 -3.76
CA GLU A 64 -1.83 5.95 -4.43
C GLU A 64 -2.83 4.89 -4.88
N SER A 65 -2.37 3.68 -5.21
CA SER A 65 -3.20 2.61 -5.76
C SER A 65 -2.67 1.24 -5.35
N ILE A 66 -3.51 0.21 -5.51
CA ILE A 66 -3.10 -1.18 -5.25
C ILE A 66 -1.95 -1.58 -6.18
N ASN A 67 -2.00 -1.16 -7.45
CA ASN A 67 -0.94 -1.42 -8.41
C ASN A 67 0.39 -0.76 -7.99
N SER A 68 0.36 0.51 -7.60
CA SER A 68 1.58 1.24 -7.17
C SER A 68 2.22 0.58 -5.94
N ILE A 69 1.40 0.14 -4.97
CA ILE A 69 1.88 -0.60 -3.79
C ILE A 69 2.49 -1.94 -4.21
N ARG A 70 1.83 -2.67 -5.12
CA ARG A 70 2.32 -3.96 -5.64
C ARG A 70 3.68 -3.81 -6.31
N GLU A 71 3.84 -2.80 -7.16
CA GLU A 71 5.12 -2.51 -7.83
C GLU A 71 6.22 -2.19 -6.81
N ALA A 72 5.94 -1.35 -5.82
CA ALA A 72 6.91 -1.02 -4.78
C ALA A 72 7.32 -2.25 -3.94
N LEU A 73 6.38 -3.12 -3.58
CA LEU A 73 6.69 -4.36 -2.86
C LEU A 73 7.55 -5.32 -3.70
N LEU A 74 7.32 -5.39 -5.01
CA LEU A 74 8.13 -6.20 -5.91
C LEU A 74 9.56 -5.66 -6.04
N GLU A 75 9.72 -4.34 -6.10
CA GLU A 75 11.04 -3.68 -6.08
C GLU A 75 11.78 -4.00 -4.78
N LEU A 76 11.14 -3.84 -3.63
CA LEU A 76 11.74 -4.12 -2.32
C LEU A 76 12.11 -5.60 -2.16
N ALA A 77 11.24 -6.51 -2.58
CA ALA A 77 11.53 -7.95 -2.55
C ALA A 77 12.73 -8.33 -3.44
N HIS A 78 12.97 -7.59 -4.53
CA HIS A 78 14.14 -7.79 -5.38
C HIS A 78 15.41 -7.25 -4.73
N GLU A 79 15.35 -6.06 -4.11
CA GLU A 79 16.50 -5.46 -3.41
C GLU A 79 16.98 -6.28 -2.22
N GLN A 80 16.07 -6.90 -1.45
CA GLN A 80 16.41 -7.76 -0.32
C GLN A 80 17.03 -9.11 -0.75
N ALA A 81 16.77 -9.55 -1.98
CA ALA A 81 17.29 -10.79 -2.53
C ALA A 81 18.67 -10.64 -3.21
N ALA A 82 19.14 -9.40 -3.36
CA ALA A 82 20.40 -9.04 -4.01
C ALA A 82 21.55 -8.87 -3.01
#